data_AF-A0A1F6CQR4-F1
#
_entry.id   AF-A0A1F6CQR4-F1
#
_cell.length_a   1.000
_cell.length_b   1.000
_cell.length_c   1.000
_cell.angle_alpha   90.00
_cell.angle_beta   90.00
_cell.angle_gamma   90.00
#
_symmetry.space_group_name_H-M   'P 1'
#
loop_
_entity.id
_entity.type
_entity.pdbx_description
1 polymer ?
#
loop_
_entity_poly.entity_id
_entity_poly.type
_entity_poly.pdbx_seq_one_letter_code
_entity_poly.pdbx_strand_id
1 'polypeptide(L)'
;MPQTAITPNRNVPAIGNDIAKILADVKLPERREPVISGEKTIAEAQKKFDTSIVGSAMHDPADKAAGAAPAANTVSQSGPKEAEKNPSSVAAVHTLKNDLQGVVQDKKISLVRAVSLEEDRRARKVAPVETPATQQRSKRTFAIIFTTLILLGLGVAALFGVFFVMNQSQAPLPTDTSSSILFAEQSVLLPLEGQSPGDLKRLLESGRAGSGGALGSITRIIPVIVAASTDDPVQNRAATFGEFMTAIGAHPPEELLRALGGDFFFGIHTADENAPLFVVPVTSHDHAFAAMLNWEEVLNADLAPVFTFVPTLASDANGLPVQRTYQDVVMRNYDVRALRDDAGDIQLYYSFPTQNILVIAESPYSFTEILSRLQAGRKL
;
A
#
# COMPACT_ATOMS: atom_id res chain seq x y z
N MET A 1 -41.98 -87.75 13.96
CA MET A 1 -40.91 -88.06 14.94
C MET A 1 -39.61 -88.19 14.18
N PRO A 2 -38.47 -87.63 14.64
CA PRO A 2 -38.29 -86.81 15.85
C PRO A 2 -38.27 -85.30 15.55
N GLN A 3 -38.36 -84.48 16.60
CA GLN A 3 -38.04 -83.05 16.57
C GLN A 3 -36.62 -82.86 17.10
N THR A 4 -35.81 -82.00 16.48
CA THR A 4 -34.48 -81.64 16.99
C THR A 4 -34.55 -80.24 17.58
N ALA A 5 -34.41 -80.13 18.90
CA ALA A 5 -34.44 -78.84 19.59
C ALA A 5 -33.15 -78.05 19.34
N ILE A 6 -33.30 -76.74 19.07
CA ILE A 6 -32.17 -75.81 18.94
C ILE A 6 -32.08 -74.98 20.23
N THR A 7 -31.03 -75.18 21.01
CA THR A 7 -30.69 -74.36 22.17
C THR A 7 -29.90 -73.11 21.74
N PRO A 8 -30.22 -71.90 22.25
CA PRO A 8 -29.43 -70.71 21.98
C PRO A 8 -28.22 -70.64 22.93
N ASN A 9 -27.03 -71.01 22.45
CA ASN A 9 -25.79 -70.75 23.18
C ASN A 9 -25.34 -69.30 22.97
N ARG A 10 -25.51 -68.44 23.97
CA ARG A 10 -25.23 -67.00 23.91
C ARG A 10 -23.99 -66.62 24.72
N ASN A 11 -22.80 -67.01 24.22
CA ASN A 11 -21.53 -66.49 24.72
C ASN A 11 -21.16 -65.18 24.01
N VAL A 12 -21.41 -64.05 24.67
CA VAL A 12 -20.88 -62.73 24.28
C VAL A 12 -19.67 -62.44 25.17
N PRO A 13 -18.43 -62.34 24.65
CA PRO A 13 -17.28 -61.93 25.44
C PRO A 13 -17.38 -60.43 25.80
N ALA A 14 -17.06 -60.09 27.06
CA ALA A 14 -17.18 -58.73 27.57
C ALA A 14 -15.99 -57.87 27.15
N ILE A 15 -16.22 -56.98 26.17
CA ILE A 15 -15.21 -56.11 25.51
C ILE A 15 -14.55 -55.09 26.48
N GLY A 16 -15.04 -54.94 27.72
CA GLY A 16 -14.55 -53.93 28.67
C GLY A 16 -13.12 -54.12 29.19
N ASN A 17 -12.61 -55.36 29.25
CA ASN A 17 -11.32 -55.63 29.92
C ASN A 17 -10.08 -55.52 29.02
N ASP A 18 -10.24 -55.59 27.69
CA ASP A 18 -9.09 -55.59 26.79
C ASP A 18 -8.49 -54.19 26.61
N ILE A 19 -9.30 -53.13 26.65
CA ILE A 19 -8.84 -51.73 26.56
C ILE A 19 -7.97 -51.36 27.76
N ALA A 20 -8.34 -51.80 28.96
CA ALA A 20 -7.55 -51.57 30.18
C ALA A 20 -6.18 -52.28 30.13
N LYS A 21 -6.07 -53.39 29.39
CA LYS A 21 -4.83 -54.13 29.21
C LYS A 21 -3.91 -53.47 28.18
N ILE A 22 -4.47 -52.96 27.08
CA ILE A 22 -3.72 -52.24 26.04
C ILE A 22 -3.12 -50.93 26.57
N LEU A 23 -3.83 -50.22 27.46
CA LEU A 23 -3.34 -48.96 28.06
C LEU A 23 -2.21 -49.16 29.10
N ALA A 24 -1.98 -50.37 29.59
CA ALA A 24 -0.91 -50.65 30.57
C ALA A 24 0.47 -50.84 29.91
N ASP A 25 0.52 -51.30 28.66
CA ASP A 25 1.77 -51.64 27.95
C ASP A 25 2.36 -50.47 27.13
N VAL A 26 1.65 -49.34 27.00
CA VAL A 26 2.14 -48.14 26.31
C VAL A 26 3.00 -47.27 27.24
N LYS A 27 4.26 -47.65 27.40
CA LYS A 27 5.26 -46.85 28.12
C LYS A 27 5.69 -45.65 27.26
N LEU A 28 5.23 -44.44 27.61
CA LEU A 28 5.60 -43.22 26.88
C LEU A 28 7.13 -43.01 26.89
N PRO A 29 7.75 -42.55 25.79
CA PRO A 29 9.17 -42.23 25.76
C PRO A 29 9.46 -41.03 26.67
N GLU A 30 10.54 -41.15 27.43
CA GLU A 30 11.04 -40.12 28.34
C GLU A 30 11.47 -38.87 27.55
N ARG A 31 10.96 -37.70 27.97
CA ARG A 31 11.23 -36.42 27.31
C ARG A 31 12.68 -36.00 27.54
N ARG A 32 13.57 -36.37 26.63
CA ARG A 32 14.95 -35.85 26.61
C ARG A 32 14.92 -34.34 26.42
N GLU A 33 15.41 -33.59 27.39
CA GLU A 33 15.67 -32.17 27.25
C GLU A 33 16.84 -31.94 26.27
N PRO A 34 16.81 -30.89 25.44
CA PRO A 34 17.90 -30.58 24.53
C PRO A 34 19.13 -30.13 25.32
N VAL A 35 20.24 -30.85 25.15
CA VAL A 35 21.54 -30.46 25.72
C VAL A 35 22.02 -29.18 25.03
N ILE A 36 22.00 -28.06 25.75
CA ILE A 36 22.55 -26.78 25.29
C ILE A 36 24.07 -26.80 25.51
N SER A 37 24.82 -27.27 24.51
CA SER A 37 26.27 -27.07 24.44
C SER A 37 26.58 -25.64 23.96
N GLY A 38 26.94 -24.74 24.88
CA GLY A 38 27.22 -23.36 24.50
C GLY A 38 27.43 -22.38 25.66
N GLU A 39 28.15 -22.79 26.71
CA GLU A 39 28.38 -21.92 27.87
C GLU A 39 29.37 -20.78 27.55
N LYS A 40 28.83 -19.56 27.33
CA LYS A 40 29.57 -18.30 27.46
C LYS A 40 28.75 -17.28 28.25
N THR A 41 28.91 -17.37 29.57
CA THR A 41 28.91 -16.27 30.55
C THR A 41 28.06 -15.03 30.21
N ILE A 42 26.87 -14.94 30.80
CA ILE A 42 26.14 -13.67 30.95
C ILE A 42 26.48 -13.07 32.31
N ALA A 43 27.07 -11.88 32.30
CA ALA A 43 27.16 -11.00 33.46
C ALA A 43 26.23 -9.79 33.24
N GLU A 44 25.19 -9.72 34.06
CA GLU A 44 24.40 -8.56 34.49
C GLU A 44 24.29 -7.31 33.58
N ALA A 45 23.06 -7.09 33.07
CA ALA A 45 22.51 -5.75 32.90
C ALA A 45 20.97 -5.79 32.99
N GLN A 46 20.43 -5.72 34.22
CA GLN A 46 18.97 -5.60 34.42
C GLN A 46 18.48 -4.19 34.09
N LYS A 47 17.55 -4.05 33.15
CA LYS A 47 16.63 -2.91 33.08
C LYS A 47 15.19 -3.41 33.24
N LYS A 48 14.56 -3.02 34.34
CA LYS A 48 13.12 -3.24 34.56
C LYS A 48 12.33 -2.37 33.58
N PHE A 49 11.37 -2.97 32.90
CA PHE A 49 10.27 -2.22 32.29
C PHE A 49 9.12 -2.16 33.31
N ASP A 50 8.54 -0.98 33.47
CA ASP A 50 7.43 -0.73 34.37
C ASP A 50 6.14 -0.66 33.56
N THR A 51 5.11 -1.38 34.01
CA THR A 51 3.83 -1.52 33.32
C THR A 51 2.69 -1.09 34.24
N SER A 52 2.12 0.09 33.98
CA SER A 52 0.79 0.46 34.47
C SER A 52 0.09 1.41 33.50
N ILE A 53 -1.16 1.08 33.14
CA ILE A 53 -2.07 1.91 32.35
C ILE A 53 -3.48 1.78 32.99
N VAL A 54 -4.27 2.86 32.93
CA VAL A 54 -5.70 2.98 33.31
C VAL A 54 -5.99 3.08 34.83
N GLY A 55 -6.79 4.04 35.34
CA GLY A 55 -7.45 5.20 34.70
C GLY A 55 -8.52 5.89 35.58
N SER A 56 -9.11 6.99 35.08
CA SER A 56 -10.29 7.74 35.60
C SER A 56 -10.12 8.48 36.95
N ALA A 57 -10.84 9.56 37.32
CA ALA A 57 -12.06 10.24 36.82
C ALA A 57 -11.97 11.78 37.14
N MET A 58 -12.44 12.75 36.34
CA MET A 58 -13.82 13.17 35.98
C MET A 58 -14.51 14.14 36.99
N HIS A 59 -14.59 15.46 36.68
CA HIS A 59 -15.83 16.26 36.84
C HIS A 59 -15.79 17.66 36.18
N ASP A 60 -16.94 18.06 35.62
CA ASP A 60 -17.39 19.41 35.19
C ASP A 60 -18.22 20.04 36.38
N PRO A 61 -19.05 21.13 36.32
CA PRO A 61 -19.52 21.94 35.16
C PRO A 61 -19.58 23.49 35.32
N ALA A 62 -19.56 24.16 34.16
CA ALA A 62 -20.44 25.25 33.62
C ALA A 62 -21.02 26.46 34.43
N ASP A 63 -20.92 27.63 33.76
CA ASP A 63 -21.98 28.63 33.41
C ASP A 63 -22.14 30.01 34.12
N LYS A 64 -22.12 31.07 33.26
CA LYS A 64 -22.79 32.40 33.29
C LYS A 64 -22.46 33.60 34.23
N ALA A 65 -22.33 34.75 33.54
CA ALA A 65 -22.96 36.09 33.78
C ALA A 65 -22.24 37.24 34.55
N ALA A 66 -21.97 38.31 33.79
CA ALA A 66 -22.16 39.76 34.01
C ALA A 66 -22.25 40.41 35.42
N GLY A 67 -21.60 41.59 35.57
CA GLY A 67 -22.23 42.76 36.24
C GLY A 67 -21.40 43.67 37.18
N ALA A 68 -21.33 44.96 36.83
CA ALA A 68 -21.32 46.18 37.69
C ALA A 68 -20.20 46.52 38.72
N ALA A 69 -19.65 47.74 38.58
CA ALA A 69 -19.63 48.93 39.49
C ALA A 69 -19.58 48.74 41.04
N PRO A 70 -19.04 49.69 41.88
CA PRO A 70 -19.13 51.17 41.80
C PRO A 70 -17.76 51.91 41.98
N ALA A 71 -17.51 53.19 41.64
CA ALA A 71 -18.19 54.49 41.82
C ALA A 71 -18.16 55.08 43.25
N ALA A 72 -17.38 56.16 43.48
CA ALA A 72 -17.82 57.47 44.04
C ALA A 72 -16.67 58.37 44.58
N ASN A 73 -16.95 59.68 44.65
CA ASN A 73 -16.17 60.82 45.21
C ASN A 73 -15.14 61.44 44.24
N THR A 74 -15.37 62.56 43.55
CA THR A 74 -16.14 63.81 43.82
C THR A 74 -15.55 64.68 44.93
N VAL A 75 -14.87 65.76 44.54
CA VAL A 75 -14.92 67.19 45.00
C VAL A 75 -13.90 67.91 44.08
N SER A 76 -14.27 68.71 43.08
CA SER A 76 -14.88 70.05 43.10
C SER A 76 -13.97 71.18 43.63
N GLN A 77 -13.78 72.21 42.77
CA GLN A 77 -13.28 73.59 42.99
C GLN A 77 -11.76 73.81 42.84
N SER A 78 -11.25 74.93 42.30
CA SER A 78 -11.83 76.06 41.53
C SER A 78 -10.68 76.88 40.89
N GLY A 79 -10.91 77.59 39.77
CA GLY A 79 -9.94 78.58 39.22
C GLY A 79 -9.97 79.93 39.96
N PRO A 80 -9.63 81.08 39.34
CA PRO A 80 -9.02 81.29 38.00
C PRO A 80 -7.97 82.46 37.89
N LYS A 81 -7.34 82.62 36.69
CA LYS A 81 -6.76 83.89 36.11
C LYS A 81 -5.63 84.64 36.88
N GLU A 82 -4.78 85.54 36.33
CA GLU A 82 -4.31 85.93 34.98
C GLU A 82 -3.28 87.09 35.15
N ALA A 83 -2.18 87.17 34.38
CA ALA A 83 -1.37 88.42 34.18
C ALA A 83 -0.21 88.26 33.16
N GLU A 84 0.00 89.26 32.30
CA GLU A 84 1.15 89.40 31.37
C GLU A 84 2.26 90.32 31.90
N LYS A 85 3.49 90.22 31.33
CA LYS A 85 4.36 91.40 31.04
C LYS A 85 5.56 91.10 30.11
N ASN A 86 5.84 92.04 29.20
CA ASN A 86 7.08 92.21 28.38
C ASN A 86 7.76 93.56 28.83
N PRO A 87 8.85 94.14 28.23
CA PRO A 87 9.64 93.77 27.02
C PRO A 87 11.21 93.98 27.06
N SER A 88 11.89 93.74 25.92
CA SER A 88 13.20 94.31 25.46
C SER A 88 14.54 93.73 26.04
N SER A 89 15.75 93.84 25.43
CA SER A 89 16.22 94.14 24.04
C SER A 89 17.75 93.86 23.81
N VAL A 90 18.24 94.03 22.56
CA VAL A 90 19.64 94.09 22.03
C VAL A 90 20.41 92.75 21.81
N ALA A 91 21.15 92.69 20.68
CA ALA A 91 21.89 91.54 20.17
C ALA A 91 23.41 91.77 20.06
N ALA A 92 24.20 90.70 20.08
CA ALA A 92 25.66 90.71 19.87
C ALA A 92 26.03 90.07 18.51
N VAL A 93 27.11 90.56 17.88
CA VAL A 93 27.54 90.12 16.54
C VAL A 93 28.71 89.14 16.63
N HIS A 94 28.59 87.98 15.99
CA HIS A 94 29.66 86.97 15.85
C HIS A 94 30.47 87.18 14.56
N THR A 95 31.75 86.77 14.55
CA THR A 95 32.63 86.88 13.36
C THR A 95 33.03 85.50 12.81
N LEU A 96 33.17 85.43 11.48
CA LEU A 96 33.42 84.20 10.72
C LEU A 96 34.68 83.43 11.16
N LYS A 97 35.65 84.11 11.77
CA LYS A 97 36.88 83.50 12.31
C LYS A 97 36.60 82.57 13.50
N ASN A 98 35.64 82.92 14.35
CA ASN A 98 35.25 82.07 15.49
C ASN A 98 34.42 80.87 15.00
N ASP A 99 33.57 81.07 14.00
CA ASP A 99 32.68 80.04 13.46
C ASP A 99 33.45 78.89 12.79
N LEU A 100 34.53 79.21 12.05
CA LEU A 100 35.41 78.21 11.45
C LEU A 100 36.35 77.51 12.44
N GLN A 101 36.73 78.14 13.56
CA GLN A 101 37.55 77.49 14.59
C GLN A 101 36.77 76.40 15.34
N GLY A 102 35.48 76.60 15.59
CA GLY A 102 34.61 75.57 16.19
C GLY A 102 34.51 74.30 15.33
N VAL A 103 34.24 74.44 14.02
CA VAL A 103 34.03 73.29 13.12
C VAL A 103 35.27 72.39 12.99
N VAL A 104 36.47 72.95 13.03
CA VAL A 104 37.73 72.17 12.91
C VAL A 104 38.08 71.45 14.22
N GLN A 105 37.83 72.05 15.38
CA GLN A 105 38.09 71.41 16.68
C GLN A 105 37.02 70.38 17.06
N ASP A 106 35.72 70.69 16.90
CA ASP A 106 34.64 69.81 17.35
C ASP A 106 34.43 68.58 16.46
N LYS A 107 34.62 68.69 15.14
CA LYS A 107 34.30 67.59 14.20
C LYS A 107 35.50 66.74 13.76
N LYS A 108 36.72 67.07 14.18
CA LYS A 108 37.96 66.32 13.88
C LYS A 108 38.12 65.94 12.39
N ILE A 109 37.67 66.80 11.47
CA ILE A 109 37.71 66.51 10.03
C ILE A 109 39.12 66.80 9.51
N SER A 110 39.91 65.73 9.35
CA SER A 110 41.26 65.81 8.77
C SER A 110 41.23 66.49 7.40
N LEU A 111 42.22 67.34 7.12
CA LEU A 111 42.38 68.09 5.86
C LEU A 111 42.31 67.16 4.63
N VAL A 112 42.84 65.94 4.75
CA VAL A 112 42.82 64.88 3.73
C VAL A 112 41.38 64.53 3.31
N ARG A 113 40.44 64.52 4.26
CA ARG A 113 39.03 64.17 4.02
C ARG A 113 38.24 65.29 3.34
N ALA A 114 38.69 66.54 3.46
CA ALA A 114 38.15 67.66 2.69
C ALA A 114 38.62 67.58 1.22
N VAL A 115 39.88 67.22 0.98
CA VAL A 115 40.42 67.04 -0.38
C VAL A 115 39.72 65.88 -1.10
N SER A 116 39.54 64.72 -0.45
CA SER A 116 38.82 63.60 -1.07
C SER A 116 37.36 63.93 -1.43
N LEU A 117 36.69 64.77 -0.62
CA LEU A 117 35.32 65.24 -0.88
C LEU A 117 35.23 66.19 -2.09
N GLU A 118 36.27 67.00 -2.32
CA GLU A 118 36.34 67.86 -3.51
C GLU A 118 36.71 67.06 -4.76
N GLU A 119 37.52 66.00 -4.63
CA GLU A 119 37.83 65.06 -5.69
C GLU A 119 36.58 64.26 -6.14
N ASP A 120 35.80 63.71 -5.19
CA ASP A 120 34.49 63.09 -5.45
C ASP A 120 33.52 64.06 -6.14
N ARG A 121 33.57 65.35 -5.78
CA ARG A 121 32.73 66.39 -6.38
C ARG A 121 33.16 66.73 -7.81
N ARG A 122 34.44 66.56 -8.16
CA ARG A 122 34.96 66.68 -9.53
C ARG A 122 34.60 65.44 -10.36
N ALA A 123 34.75 64.23 -9.80
CA ALA A 123 34.36 62.98 -10.46
C ALA A 123 32.87 62.98 -10.89
N ARG A 124 31.98 63.55 -10.07
CA ARG A 124 30.55 63.69 -10.38
C ARG A 124 30.21 64.64 -11.54
N LYS A 125 31.15 65.42 -12.09
CA LYS A 125 30.89 66.34 -13.22
C LYS A 125 31.02 65.71 -14.61
N VAL A 126 31.40 64.43 -14.72
CA VAL A 126 31.68 63.77 -16.02
C VAL A 126 30.84 62.49 -16.25
N ALA A 127 29.83 62.23 -15.41
CA ALA A 127 28.86 61.17 -15.67
C ALA A 127 27.78 61.64 -16.67
N PRO A 128 27.53 60.92 -17.79
CA PRO A 128 26.38 61.20 -18.66
C PRO A 128 25.07 61.07 -17.89
N VAL A 129 24.12 61.98 -18.13
CA VAL A 129 22.81 61.94 -17.49
C VAL A 129 21.97 60.83 -18.11
N GLU A 130 21.93 59.66 -17.46
CA GLU A 130 20.91 58.65 -17.76
C GLU A 130 19.52 59.22 -17.43
N THR A 131 18.65 59.30 -18.43
CA THR A 131 17.26 59.71 -18.21
C THR A 131 16.46 58.57 -17.58
N PRO A 132 15.54 58.85 -16.63
CA PRO A 132 14.83 57.80 -15.88
C PRO A 132 13.87 56.94 -16.73
N ALA A 133 13.64 57.32 -17.99
CA ALA A 133 12.80 56.58 -18.94
C ALA A 133 13.36 55.19 -19.30
N THR A 134 14.68 55.00 -19.28
CA THR A 134 15.33 53.77 -19.78
C THR A 134 15.25 52.61 -18.78
N GLN A 135 15.49 52.85 -17.48
CA GLN A 135 15.41 51.81 -16.45
C GLN A 135 13.99 51.30 -16.18
N GLN A 136 12.98 52.18 -16.23
CA GLN A 136 11.60 51.78 -15.96
C GLN A 136 11.02 50.91 -17.09
N ARG A 137 11.53 51.06 -18.32
CA ARG A 137 11.11 50.24 -19.47
C ARG A 137 11.71 48.83 -19.38
N SER A 138 12.99 48.67 -19.05
CA SER A 138 13.62 47.34 -18.97
C SER A 138 13.04 46.47 -17.85
N LYS A 139 12.76 47.04 -16.66
CA LYS A 139 12.11 46.30 -15.55
C LYS A 139 10.69 45.84 -15.91
N ARG A 140 9.92 46.65 -16.65
CA ARG A 140 8.59 46.25 -17.14
C ARG A 140 8.66 45.17 -18.21
N THR A 141 9.57 45.29 -19.18
CA THR A 141 9.78 44.26 -20.20
C THR A 141 10.26 42.94 -19.58
N PHE A 142 11.17 42.98 -18.61
CA PHE A 142 11.62 41.80 -17.88
C PHE A 142 10.48 41.14 -17.09
N ALA A 143 9.68 41.94 -16.36
CA ALA A 143 8.51 41.43 -15.63
C ALA A 143 7.50 40.75 -16.57
N ILE A 144 7.23 41.34 -17.75
CA ILE A 144 6.36 40.74 -18.78
C ILE A 144 6.93 39.42 -19.30
N ILE A 145 8.21 39.39 -19.69
CA ILE A 145 8.85 38.14 -20.17
C ILE A 145 8.81 37.04 -19.10
N PHE A 146 9.05 37.41 -17.84
CA PHE A 146 9.01 36.48 -16.71
C PHE A 146 7.60 35.94 -16.45
N THR A 147 6.56 36.78 -16.48
CA THR A 147 5.17 36.28 -16.36
C THR A 147 4.76 35.43 -17.56
N THR A 148 5.18 35.75 -18.78
CA THR A 148 4.92 34.90 -19.96
C THR A 148 5.61 33.54 -19.83
N LEU A 149 6.85 33.47 -19.33
CA LEU A 149 7.55 32.22 -19.07
C LEU A 149 6.88 31.38 -17.97
N ILE A 150 6.38 32.01 -16.90
CA ILE A 150 5.60 31.32 -15.86
C ILE A 150 4.29 30.77 -16.44
N LEU A 151 3.57 31.57 -17.23
CA LEU A 151 2.33 31.13 -17.89
C LEU A 151 2.59 29.96 -18.86
N LEU A 152 3.69 30.00 -19.62
CA LEU A 152 4.09 28.92 -20.51
C LEU A 152 4.48 27.66 -19.72
N GLY A 153 5.24 27.80 -18.64
CA GLY A 153 5.61 26.70 -17.75
C GLY A 153 4.41 26.05 -17.07
N LEU A 154 3.46 26.85 -16.57
CA LEU A 154 2.18 26.37 -16.03
C LEU A 154 1.32 25.70 -17.11
N GLY A 155 1.31 26.23 -18.34
CA GLY A 155 0.62 25.62 -19.47
C GLY A 155 1.20 24.25 -19.84
N VAL A 156 2.53 24.12 -19.91
CA VAL A 156 3.21 22.84 -20.12
C VAL A 156 2.93 21.87 -18.97
N ALA A 157 3.03 22.32 -17.71
CA ALA A 157 2.74 21.49 -16.55
C ALA A 157 1.28 21.02 -16.50
N ALA A 158 0.33 21.88 -16.88
CA ALA A 158 -1.09 21.52 -16.99
C ALA A 158 -1.33 20.50 -18.10
N LEU A 159 -0.74 20.67 -19.28
CA LEU A 159 -0.82 19.70 -20.38
C LEU A 159 -0.17 18.35 -19.99
N PHE A 160 0.95 18.37 -19.27
CA PHE A 160 1.62 17.17 -18.78
C PHE A 160 0.79 16.46 -17.71
N GLY A 161 0.15 17.22 -16.80
CA GLY A 161 -0.79 16.70 -15.81
C GLY A 161 -2.03 16.08 -16.46
N VAL A 162 -2.62 16.74 -17.46
CA VAL A 162 -3.75 16.19 -18.24
C VAL A 162 -3.33 14.93 -18.98
N PHE A 163 -2.16 14.90 -19.63
CA PHE A 163 -1.64 13.70 -20.31
C PHE A 163 -1.44 12.52 -19.33
N PHE A 164 -0.85 12.78 -18.17
CA PHE A 164 -0.65 11.76 -17.13
C PHE A 164 -1.97 11.22 -16.57
N VAL A 165 -2.96 12.08 -16.34
CA VAL A 165 -4.30 11.69 -15.86
C VAL A 165 -5.13 11.00 -16.95
N MET A 166 -5.07 11.45 -18.21
CA MET A 166 -5.77 10.81 -19.33
C MET A 166 -5.25 9.39 -19.59
N ASN A 167 -3.95 9.15 -19.48
CA ASN A 167 -3.39 7.78 -19.56
C ASN A 167 -3.83 6.87 -18.40
N GLN A 168 -4.36 7.40 -17.30
CA GLN A 168 -4.97 6.63 -16.21
C GLN A 168 -6.51 6.56 -16.31
N SER A 169 -7.13 7.30 -17.24
CA SER A 169 -8.58 7.55 -17.28
C SER A 169 -9.21 7.10 -18.59
N GLN A 170 -8.96 5.87 -19.03
CA GLN A 170 -9.94 5.19 -19.88
C GLN A 170 -11.19 4.94 -19.02
N ALA A 171 -12.25 5.71 -19.26
CA ALA A 171 -13.53 5.51 -18.60
C ALA A 171 -14.00 4.07 -18.90
N PRO A 172 -14.27 3.24 -17.86
CA PRO A 172 -14.72 1.87 -18.10
C PRO A 172 -16.00 1.87 -18.92
N LEU A 173 -16.05 1.07 -19.97
CA LEU A 173 -17.32 0.62 -20.54
C LEU A 173 -18.14 -0.05 -19.42
N PRO A 174 -19.47 0.11 -19.37
CA PRO A 174 -20.32 -0.58 -18.40
C PRO A 174 -20.02 -2.08 -18.38
N THR A 175 -19.39 -2.55 -17.30
CA THR A 175 -18.98 -3.96 -17.17
C THR A 175 -19.87 -4.62 -16.12
N ASP A 176 -20.71 -5.55 -16.54
CA ASP A 176 -21.44 -6.42 -15.62
C ASP A 176 -20.47 -7.33 -14.87
N THR A 177 -20.16 -6.96 -13.63
CA THR A 177 -19.21 -7.62 -12.72
C THR A 177 -19.94 -8.35 -11.58
N SER A 178 -21.16 -8.81 -11.86
CA SER A 178 -22.22 -9.11 -10.88
C SER A 178 -22.00 -10.31 -9.95
N SER A 179 -20.85 -10.99 -10.03
CA SER A 179 -20.41 -11.96 -9.01
C SER A 179 -18.96 -11.71 -8.57
N SER A 180 -18.74 -11.67 -7.26
CA SER A 180 -17.41 -11.71 -6.65
C SER A 180 -17.38 -12.91 -5.71
N ILE A 181 -16.76 -14.00 -6.16
CA ILE A 181 -16.61 -15.25 -5.39
C ILE A 181 -15.82 -15.01 -4.10
N LEU A 182 -14.87 -14.08 -4.15
CA LEU A 182 -14.04 -13.60 -3.06
C LEU A 182 -14.16 -12.06 -2.96
N PHE A 183 -14.01 -11.50 -1.76
CA PHE A 183 -13.86 -10.05 -1.58
C PHE A 183 -12.44 -9.60 -1.99
N ALA A 184 -12.33 -8.39 -2.52
CA ALA A 184 -11.06 -7.75 -2.89
C ALA A 184 -11.11 -6.25 -2.59
N GLU A 185 -10.00 -5.70 -2.11
CA GLU A 185 -9.83 -4.29 -1.76
C GLU A 185 -9.76 -3.40 -3.01
N GLN A 186 -9.20 -3.93 -4.09
CA GLN A 186 -9.10 -3.25 -5.38
C GLN A 186 -9.52 -4.21 -6.50
N SER A 187 -10.04 -3.66 -7.60
CA SER A 187 -10.30 -4.40 -8.84
C SER A 187 -9.70 -3.64 -10.02
N VAL A 188 -9.07 -4.36 -10.95
CA VAL A 188 -8.47 -3.83 -12.18
C VAL A 188 -8.97 -4.64 -13.37
N LEU A 189 -9.37 -3.96 -14.46
CA LEU A 189 -9.79 -4.63 -15.69
C LEU A 189 -8.56 -5.03 -16.53
N LEU A 190 -8.61 -6.19 -17.17
CA LEU A 190 -7.57 -6.71 -18.07
C LEU A 190 -8.20 -7.04 -19.43
N PRO A 191 -8.13 -6.13 -20.43
CA PRO A 191 -8.58 -6.41 -21.79
C PRO A 191 -7.78 -7.55 -22.42
N LEU A 192 -8.46 -8.55 -22.98
CA LEU A 192 -7.81 -9.70 -23.62
C LEU A 192 -7.57 -9.51 -25.12
N GLU A 193 -8.30 -8.59 -25.76
CA GLU A 193 -8.22 -8.34 -27.20
C GLU A 193 -6.85 -7.81 -27.65
N GLY A 194 -6.41 -8.27 -28.82
CA GLY A 194 -5.26 -7.70 -29.52
C GLY A 194 -3.89 -8.01 -28.90
N GLN A 195 -3.84 -8.77 -27.81
CA GLN A 195 -2.60 -9.21 -27.16
C GLN A 195 -2.25 -10.64 -27.55
N SER A 196 -0.95 -10.96 -27.71
CA SER A 196 -0.53 -12.36 -27.80
C SER A 196 -0.48 -13.00 -26.40
N PRO A 197 -0.58 -14.34 -26.28
CA PRO A 197 -0.44 -15.01 -24.99
C PRO A 197 0.84 -14.66 -24.23
N GLY A 198 1.96 -14.49 -24.95
CA GLY A 198 3.23 -14.07 -24.36
C GLY A 198 3.26 -12.62 -23.89
N ASP A 199 2.55 -11.71 -24.59
CA ASP A 199 2.39 -10.32 -24.14
C ASP A 199 1.55 -10.24 -22.87
N LEU A 200 0.41 -10.94 -22.85
CA LEU A 200 -0.50 -10.98 -21.72
C LEU A 200 0.18 -11.59 -20.48
N LYS A 201 0.95 -12.66 -20.67
CA LYS A 201 1.79 -13.27 -19.61
C LYS A 201 2.80 -12.29 -19.02
N ARG A 202 3.54 -11.53 -19.86
CA ARG A 202 4.47 -10.49 -19.39
C ARG A 202 3.77 -9.31 -18.71
N LEU A 203 2.60 -8.91 -19.21
CA LEU A 203 1.80 -7.85 -18.60
C LEU A 203 1.39 -8.25 -17.18
N LEU A 204 0.91 -9.48 -16.99
CA LEU A 204 0.55 -10.05 -15.70
C LEU A 204 1.74 -10.18 -14.75
N GLU A 205 2.88 -10.68 -15.23
CA GLU A 205 4.14 -10.75 -14.48
C GLU A 205 4.59 -9.35 -13.98
N SER A 206 4.53 -8.34 -14.85
CA SER A 206 4.86 -6.96 -14.49
C SER A 206 3.85 -6.35 -13.50
N GLY A 207 2.56 -6.71 -13.63
CA GLY A 207 1.52 -6.35 -12.68
C GLY A 207 1.73 -6.97 -11.30
N ARG A 208 2.18 -8.23 -11.26
CA ARG A 208 2.58 -8.92 -10.02
C ARG A 208 3.74 -8.21 -9.34
N ALA A 209 4.84 -7.97 -10.06
CA ALA A 209 6.01 -7.27 -9.54
C ALA A 209 5.70 -5.82 -9.11
N GLY A 210 4.78 -5.13 -9.80
CA GLY A 210 4.39 -3.74 -9.51
C GLY A 210 3.24 -3.55 -8.52
N SER A 211 2.57 -4.63 -8.07
CA SER A 211 1.40 -4.51 -7.19
C SER A 211 1.79 -4.08 -5.76
N GLY A 212 1.69 -2.78 -5.49
CA GLY A 212 2.02 -2.16 -4.21
C GLY A 212 0.86 -2.09 -3.21
N GLY A 213 0.18 -3.23 -2.98
CA GLY A 213 -0.94 -3.32 -2.05
C GLY A 213 -0.54 -3.09 -0.58
N ALA A 214 -1.52 -2.92 0.29
CA ALA A 214 -1.30 -3.08 1.72
C ALA A 214 -1.08 -4.56 2.05
N LEU A 215 -0.27 -4.87 3.06
CA LEU A 215 -0.07 -6.26 3.51
C LEU A 215 -1.42 -6.89 3.90
N GLY A 216 -1.73 -8.06 3.33
CA GLY A 216 -3.01 -8.75 3.49
C GLY A 216 -4.10 -8.34 2.51
N SER A 217 -3.86 -7.36 1.63
CA SER A 217 -4.84 -6.95 0.60
C SER A 217 -4.76 -7.82 -0.65
N ILE A 218 -5.90 -7.98 -1.33
CA ILE A 218 -6.03 -8.69 -2.60
C ILE A 218 -6.49 -7.70 -3.67
N THR A 219 -5.71 -7.60 -4.74
CA THR A 219 -6.12 -6.93 -5.98
C THR A 219 -6.78 -7.97 -6.89
N ARG A 220 -8.09 -7.85 -7.15
CA ARG A 220 -8.78 -8.65 -8.16
C ARG A 220 -8.38 -8.17 -9.56
N ILE A 221 -8.00 -9.09 -10.41
CA ILE A 221 -7.86 -8.85 -11.84
C ILE A 221 -9.11 -9.41 -12.51
N ILE A 222 -9.75 -8.61 -13.35
CA ILE A 222 -10.97 -8.96 -14.06
C ILE A 222 -10.64 -8.98 -15.56
N PRO A 223 -10.31 -10.16 -16.13
CA PRO A 223 -10.21 -10.33 -17.56
C PRO A 223 -11.52 -9.96 -18.26
N VAL A 224 -11.46 -9.08 -19.25
CA VAL A 224 -12.62 -8.63 -20.02
C VAL A 224 -12.47 -8.90 -21.50
N ILE A 225 -13.60 -9.19 -22.13
CA ILE A 225 -13.75 -9.40 -23.57
C ILE A 225 -14.77 -8.40 -24.12
N VAL A 226 -14.48 -7.87 -25.30
CA VAL A 226 -15.31 -6.94 -26.06
C VAL A 226 -16.47 -7.71 -26.71
N ALA A 227 -17.67 -7.59 -26.14
CA ALA A 227 -18.88 -8.19 -26.71
C ALA A 227 -19.51 -7.23 -27.73
N ALA A 228 -19.27 -7.50 -29.02
CA ALA A 228 -20.00 -6.86 -30.11
C ALA A 228 -21.41 -7.47 -30.24
N SER A 229 -22.40 -6.86 -29.57
CA SER A 229 -23.82 -7.13 -29.82
C SER A 229 -24.28 -6.40 -31.08
N THR A 230 -25.30 -6.93 -31.77
CA THR A 230 -25.82 -6.35 -33.02
C THR A 230 -26.75 -5.14 -32.77
N ASP A 231 -27.37 -5.07 -31.58
CA ASP A 231 -28.36 -4.05 -31.21
C ASP A 231 -27.96 -3.16 -30.01
N ASP A 232 -26.89 -3.49 -29.29
CA ASP A 232 -26.40 -2.73 -28.13
C ASP A 232 -25.05 -2.04 -28.43
N PRO A 233 -24.71 -0.92 -27.75
CA PRO A 233 -23.36 -0.38 -27.80
C PRO A 233 -22.36 -1.44 -27.32
N VAL A 234 -21.15 -1.41 -27.86
CA VAL A 234 -20.08 -2.36 -27.52
C VAL A 234 -19.84 -2.38 -26.00
N GLN A 235 -20.22 -3.49 -25.33
CA GLN A 235 -20.04 -3.67 -23.90
C GLN A 235 -18.85 -4.59 -23.61
N ASN A 236 -18.16 -4.32 -22.52
CA ASN A 236 -17.20 -5.28 -21.96
C ASN A 236 -17.93 -6.28 -21.07
N ARG A 237 -17.73 -7.57 -21.31
CA ARG A 237 -18.11 -8.63 -20.36
C ARG A 237 -16.88 -9.19 -19.67
N ALA A 238 -17.05 -9.81 -18.51
CA ALA A 238 -16.02 -10.69 -17.98
C ALA A 238 -15.75 -11.85 -18.94
N ALA A 239 -14.48 -12.22 -19.09
CA ALA A 239 -14.10 -13.49 -19.69
C ALA A 239 -14.44 -14.63 -18.71
N THR A 240 -14.73 -15.81 -19.28
CA THR A 240 -14.81 -17.05 -18.50
C THR A 240 -13.42 -17.60 -18.16
N PHE A 241 -13.34 -18.53 -17.22
CA PHE A 241 -12.07 -19.18 -16.86
C PHE A 241 -11.36 -19.81 -18.08
N GLY A 242 -12.10 -20.56 -18.90
CA GLY A 242 -11.54 -21.18 -20.11
C GLY A 242 -11.05 -20.18 -21.16
N GLU A 243 -11.76 -19.06 -21.34
CA GLU A 243 -11.32 -17.97 -22.22
C GLU A 243 -10.05 -17.29 -21.71
N PHE A 244 -9.95 -17.05 -20.40
CA PHE A 244 -8.74 -16.47 -19.81
C PHE A 244 -7.54 -17.41 -19.87
N MET A 245 -7.73 -18.70 -19.57
CA MET A 245 -6.69 -19.73 -19.72
C MET A 245 -6.19 -19.79 -21.17
N THR A 246 -7.12 -19.79 -22.15
CA THR A 246 -6.78 -19.75 -23.57
C THR A 246 -6.01 -18.47 -23.94
N ALA A 247 -6.43 -17.30 -23.41
CA ALA A 247 -5.78 -16.02 -23.69
C ALA A 247 -4.34 -15.94 -23.15
N ILE A 248 -4.04 -16.54 -22.00
CA ILE A 248 -2.65 -16.66 -21.49
C ILE A 248 -1.88 -17.82 -22.13
N GLY A 249 -2.52 -18.64 -22.97
CA GLY A 249 -1.89 -19.82 -23.60
C GLY A 249 -1.62 -20.95 -22.61
N ALA A 250 -2.49 -21.11 -21.62
CA ALA A 250 -2.57 -22.29 -20.76
C ALA A 250 -3.58 -23.29 -21.34
N HIS A 251 -3.35 -24.59 -21.10
CA HIS A 251 -4.10 -25.68 -21.72
C HIS A 251 -4.67 -26.65 -20.65
N PRO A 252 -5.58 -26.17 -19.77
CA PRO A 252 -6.29 -27.04 -18.86
C PRO A 252 -7.02 -28.16 -19.63
N PRO A 253 -7.08 -29.40 -19.10
CA PRO A 253 -7.83 -30.48 -19.73
C PRO A 253 -9.28 -30.08 -20.01
N GLU A 254 -9.82 -30.46 -21.17
CA GLU A 254 -11.21 -30.13 -21.54
C GLU A 254 -12.23 -30.57 -20.48
N GLU A 255 -11.97 -31.73 -19.86
CA GLU A 255 -12.78 -32.25 -18.75
C GLU A 255 -12.80 -31.34 -17.52
N LEU A 256 -11.68 -30.67 -17.22
CA LEU A 256 -11.62 -29.68 -16.14
C LEU A 256 -12.50 -28.48 -16.50
N LEU A 257 -12.41 -27.97 -17.73
CA LEU A 257 -13.24 -26.85 -18.18
C LEU A 257 -14.75 -27.18 -18.16
N ARG A 258 -15.14 -28.44 -18.39
CA ARG A 258 -16.53 -28.91 -18.25
C ARG A 258 -16.97 -29.10 -16.79
N ALA A 259 -16.04 -29.39 -15.89
CA ALA A 259 -16.29 -29.62 -14.46
C ALA A 259 -16.17 -28.35 -13.58
N LEU A 260 -15.80 -27.21 -14.18
CA LEU A 260 -15.73 -25.89 -13.55
C LEU A 260 -16.86 -24.97 -14.01
N GLY A 261 -17.12 -23.92 -13.23
CA GLY A 261 -17.97 -22.80 -13.63
C GLY A 261 -17.25 -21.86 -14.62
N GLY A 262 -18.03 -21.10 -15.39
CA GLY A 262 -17.49 -20.05 -16.25
C GLY A 262 -16.89 -18.89 -15.45
N ASP A 263 -17.57 -18.48 -14.37
CA ASP A 263 -17.12 -17.45 -13.43
C ASP A 263 -15.84 -17.89 -12.69
N PHE A 264 -14.93 -16.95 -12.43
CA PHE A 264 -13.79 -17.17 -11.54
C PHE A 264 -13.36 -15.87 -10.85
N PHE A 265 -12.61 -16.03 -9.77
CA PHE A 265 -11.83 -14.96 -9.18
C PHE A 265 -10.37 -15.20 -9.54
N PHE A 266 -9.73 -14.20 -10.14
CA PHE A 266 -8.27 -14.11 -10.25
C PHE A 266 -7.82 -12.87 -9.48
N GLY A 267 -6.75 -13.01 -8.72
CA GLY A 267 -6.19 -11.87 -8.00
C GLY A 267 -4.75 -12.09 -7.60
N ILE A 268 -4.17 -11.03 -7.06
CA ILE A 268 -2.82 -11.01 -6.48
C ILE A 268 -2.99 -10.60 -5.02
N HIS A 269 -2.55 -11.46 -4.12
CA HIS A 269 -2.52 -11.19 -2.68
C HIS A 269 -1.14 -10.67 -2.29
N THR A 270 -1.09 -9.48 -1.70
CA THR A 270 0.15 -8.90 -1.18
C THR A 270 0.42 -9.47 0.21
N ALA A 271 1.23 -10.52 0.26
CA ALA A 271 1.68 -11.19 1.48
C ALA A 271 3.13 -10.78 1.81
N ASP A 272 3.96 -11.76 2.16
CA ASP A 272 5.42 -11.68 2.08
C ASP A 272 5.90 -11.37 0.66
N GLU A 273 5.31 -12.04 -0.32
CA GLU A 273 5.43 -11.73 -1.74
C GLU A 273 4.06 -11.52 -2.39
N ASN A 274 4.03 -10.97 -3.60
CA ASN A 274 2.81 -10.77 -4.38
C ASN A 274 2.38 -12.09 -5.03
N ALA A 275 1.59 -12.88 -4.30
CA ALA A 275 1.20 -14.22 -4.68
C ALA A 275 -0.10 -14.21 -5.53
N PRO A 276 -0.07 -14.67 -6.80
CA PRO A 276 -1.26 -14.85 -7.60
C PRO A 276 -2.13 -15.99 -7.05
N LEU A 277 -3.44 -15.88 -7.28
CA LEU A 277 -4.42 -16.88 -6.86
C LEU A 277 -5.63 -16.94 -7.80
N PHE A 278 -6.15 -18.14 -8.00
CA PHE A 278 -7.46 -18.43 -8.57
C PHE A 278 -8.39 -19.01 -7.50
N VAL A 279 -9.66 -18.61 -7.57
CA VAL A 279 -10.77 -19.32 -6.91
C VAL A 279 -11.85 -19.53 -7.96
N VAL A 280 -12.14 -20.80 -8.27
CA VAL A 280 -13.05 -21.20 -9.35
C VAL A 280 -14.18 -22.05 -8.76
N PRO A 281 -15.46 -21.75 -9.05
CA PRO A 281 -16.57 -22.63 -8.68
C PRO A 281 -16.46 -23.96 -9.42
N VAL A 282 -16.78 -25.06 -8.73
CA VAL A 282 -16.75 -26.42 -9.28
C VAL A 282 -18.19 -26.89 -9.47
N THR A 283 -18.51 -27.38 -10.67
CA THR A 283 -19.83 -27.93 -11.02
C THR A 283 -19.88 -29.44 -10.79
N SER A 284 -18.74 -30.13 -10.91
CA SER A 284 -18.62 -31.58 -10.71
C SER A 284 -17.29 -31.93 -10.04
N HIS A 285 -17.31 -32.16 -8.74
CA HIS A 285 -16.11 -32.39 -7.92
C HIS A 285 -15.21 -33.50 -8.45
N ASP A 286 -15.75 -34.70 -8.66
CA ASP A 286 -14.95 -35.89 -8.96
C ASP A 286 -14.28 -35.79 -10.34
N HIS A 287 -14.97 -35.19 -11.31
CA HIS A 287 -14.42 -34.89 -12.63
C HIS A 287 -13.36 -33.78 -12.56
N ALA A 288 -13.58 -32.71 -11.78
CA ALA A 288 -12.60 -31.64 -11.60
C ALA A 288 -11.33 -32.15 -10.89
N PHE A 289 -11.46 -32.97 -9.85
CA PHE A 289 -10.33 -33.56 -9.13
C PHE A 289 -9.51 -34.50 -10.03
N ALA A 290 -10.17 -35.41 -10.75
CA ALA A 290 -9.50 -36.29 -11.70
C ALA A 290 -8.81 -35.52 -12.84
N ALA A 291 -9.41 -34.44 -13.33
CA ALA A 291 -8.82 -33.60 -14.37
C ALA A 291 -7.68 -32.71 -13.86
N MET A 292 -7.71 -32.25 -12.60
CA MET A 292 -6.60 -31.54 -11.96
C MET A 292 -5.35 -32.43 -11.86
N LEU A 293 -5.50 -33.69 -11.45
CA LEU A 293 -4.39 -34.66 -11.40
C LEU A 293 -3.72 -34.83 -12.77
N ASN A 294 -4.50 -34.86 -13.85
CA ASN A 294 -3.96 -34.92 -15.22
C ASN A 294 -3.26 -33.61 -15.64
N TRP A 295 -3.68 -32.46 -15.09
CA TRP A 295 -3.07 -31.16 -15.42
C TRP A 295 -1.72 -30.95 -14.71
N GLU A 296 -1.47 -31.61 -13.57
CA GLU A 296 -0.26 -31.46 -12.75
C GLU A 296 1.06 -31.50 -13.54
N GLU A 297 1.15 -32.35 -14.57
CA GLU A 297 2.35 -32.50 -15.41
C GLU A 297 2.79 -31.18 -16.07
N VAL A 298 1.83 -30.33 -16.46
CA VAL A 298 2.09 -29.07 -17.19
C VAL A 298 1.56 -27.81 -16.49
N LEU A 299 0.75 -27.94 -15.44
CA LEU A 299 0.06 -26.85 -14.73
C LEU A 299 0.99 -25.67 -14.36
N ASN A 300 2.19 -25.94 -13.84
CA ASN A 300 3.13 -24.86 -13.51
C ASN A 300 3.69 -24.14 -14.77
N ALA A 301 3.99 -24.88 -15.84
CA ALA A 301 4.49 -24.31 -17.09
C ALA A 301 3.39 -23.54 -17.85
N ASP A 302 2.16 -24.02 -17.80
CA ASP A 302 0.97 -23.36 -18.34
C ASP A 302 0.69 -22.02 -17.65
N LEU A 303 0.85 -21.94 -16.32
CA LEU A 303 0.62 -20.72 -15.56
C LEU A 303 1.84 -19.78 -15.50
N ALA A 304 3.06 -20.27 -15.70
CA ALA A 304 4.25 -19.42 -15.73
C ALA A 304 4.27 -18.45 -16.93
N PRO A 305 4.79 -17.21 -16.78
CA PRO A 305 5.33 -16.56 -15.58
C PRO A 305 4.30 -15.73 -14.78
N VAL A 306 2.98 -15.88 -15.05
CA VAL A 306 1.93 -15.30 -14.19
C VAL A 306 2.10 -15.83 -12.78
N PHE A 307 2.35 -17.15 -12.72
CA PHE A 307 2.80 -17.87 -11.54
C PHE A 307 4.33 -18.11 -11.60
N THR A 308 4.93 -18.37 -10.45
CA THR A 308 6.35 -18.65 -10.27
C THR A 308 6.73 -19.97 -10.93
N PHE A 309 7.65 -19.88 -11.89
CA PHE A 309 8.13 -21.05 -12.62
C PHE A 309 9.02 -21.93 -11.74
N VAL A 310 8.73 -23.22 -11.72
CA VAL A 310 9.54 -24.24 -11.04
C VAL A 310 10.03 -25.24 -12.09
N PRO A 311 11.35 -25.55 -12.15
CA PRO A 311 11.87 -26.55 -13.09
C PRO A 311 11.19 -27.91 -12.93
N THR A 312 10.92 -28.61 -14.04
CA THR A 312 10.29 -29.95 -14.02
C THR A 312 11.19 -31.05 -13.47
N LEU A 313 12.48 -30.79 -13.31
CA LEU A 313 13.46 -31.68 -12.69
C LEU A 313 13.93 -31.09 -11.35
N ALA A 314 14.00 -31.95 -10.34
CA ALA A 314 14.62 -31.70 -9.05
C ALA A 314 15.84 -32.62 -8.87
N SER A 315 16.67 -32.34 -7.86
CA SER A 315 17.72 -33.29 -7.44
C SER A 315 17.21 -34.20 -6.33
N ASP A 316 17.43 -35.51 -6.44
CA ASP A 316 17.18 -36.44 -5.32
C ASP A 316 18.26 -36.33 -4.23
N ALA A 317 18.12 -37.13 -3.16
CA ALA A 317 19.10 -37.17 -2.06
C ALA A 317 20.51 -37.63 -2.48
N ASN A 318 20.67 -38.19 -3.68
CA ASN A 318 21.94 -38.63 -4.27
C ASN A 318 22.47 -37.65 -5.34
N GLY A 319 21.76 -36.54 -5.59
CA GLY A 319 22.09 -35.57 -6.64
C GLY A 319 21.71 -36.01 -8.06
N LEU A 320 20.85 -37.03 -8.20
CA LEU A 320 20.35 -37.48 -9.50
C LEU A 320 19.12 -36.67 -9.92
N PRO A 321 18.97 -36.36 -11.23
CA PRO A 321 17.78 -35.66 -11.72
C PRO A 321 16.55 -36.57 -11.64
N VAL A 322 15.54 -36.13 -10.91
CA VAL A 322 14.23 -36.79 -10.78
C VAL A 322 13.13 -35.84 -11.21
N GLN A 323 12.03 -36.38 -11.75
CA GLN A 323 10.87 -35.56 -12.12
C GLN A 323 10.23 -35.00 -10.86
N ARG A 324 10.07 -33.67 -10.83
CA ARG A 324 9.37 -32.96 -9.78
C ARG A 324 7.86 -33.23 -9.91
N THR A 325 7.22 -33.59 -8.81
CA THR A 325 5.80 -33.99 -8.75
C THR A 325 5.07 -33.26 -7.62
N TYR A 326 3.73 -33.18 -7.72
CA TYR A 326 2.89 -32.62 -6.66
C TYR A 326 2.74 -33.63 -5.51
N GLN A 327 2.84 -33.11 -4.29
CA GLN A 327 2.83 -33.91 -3.06
C GLN A 327 1.59 -33.60 -2.22
N ASP A 328 1.10 -34.59 -1.50
CA ASP A 328 0.06 -34.40 -0.49
C ASP A 328 0.60 -33.62 0.71
N VAL A 329 -0.07 -32.51 1.04
CA VAL A 329 0.24 -31.66 2.18
C VAL A 329 -1.07 -31.26 2.85
N VAL A 330 -1.11 -31.27 4.19
CA VAL A 330 -2.24 -30.70 4.93
C VAL A 330 -1.93 -29.25 5.29
N MET A 331 -2.74 -28.31 4.81
CA MET A 331 -2.67 -26.90 5.20
C MET A 331 -3.99 -26.48 5.85
N ARG A 332 -3.94 -25.86 7.04
CA ARG A 332 -5.13 -25.36 7.76
C ARG A 332 -6.26 -26.40 7.96
N ASN A 333 -5.90 -27.70 8.05
CA ASN A 333 -6.85 -28.83 8.10
C ASN A 333 -7.66 -29.04 6.80
N TYR A 334 -7.07 -28.71 5.65
CA TYR A 334 -7.53 -29.10 4.32
C TYR A 334 -6.42 -29.88 3.60
N ASP A 335 -6.83 -30.83 2.78
CA ASP A 335 -5.94 -31.56 1.88
C ASP A 335 -5.55 -30.66 0.70
N VAL A 336 -4.27 -30.63 0.39
CA VAL A 336 -3.68 -29.76 -0.63
C VAL A 336 -2.65 -30.55 -1.43
N ARG A 337 -2.70 -30.45 -2.76
CA ARG A 337 -1.64 -30.93 -3.63
C ARG A 337 -0.69 -29.79 -3.94
N ALA A 338 0.57 -29.92 -3.53
CA ALA A 338 1.55 -28.84 -3.55
C ALA A 338 2.81 -29.21 -4.34
N LEU A 339 3.27 -28.28 -5.18
CA LEU A 339 4.55 -28.28 -5.87
C LEU A 339 5.57 -27.48 -5.05
N ARG A 340 6.72 -28.08 -4.78
CA ARG A 340 7.81 -27.47 -4.02
C ARG A 340 9.06 -27.26 -4.89
N ASP A 341 9.85 -26.24 -4.62
CA ASP A 341 11.15 -26.02 -5.25
C ASP A 341 12.26 -26.93 -4.67
N ASP A 342 13.53 -26.60 -4.93
CA ASP A 342 14.70 -27.34 -4.40
C ASP A 342 15.05 -26.94 -2.94
N ALA A 343 14.54 -25.82 -2.42
CA ALA A 343 14.65 -25.45 -1.01
C ALA A 343 13.58 -26.17 -0.16
N GLY A 344 12.52 -26.65 -0.81
CA GLY A 344 11.37 -27.30 -0.19
C GLY A 344 10.20 -26.36 0.07
N ASP A 345 10.28 -25.11 -0.39
CA ASP A 345 9.22 -24.12 -0.23
C ASP A 345 8.08 -24.37 -1.24
N ILE A 346 6.84 -24.08 -0.85
CA ILE A 346 5.66 -24.27 -1.72
C ILE A 346 5.60 -23.10 -2.70
N GLN A 347 5.69 -23.40 -3.99
CA GLN A 347 5.67 -22.41 -5.07
C GLN A 347 4.34 -22.40 -5.84
N LEU A 348 3.60 -23.51 -5.81
CA LEU A 348 2.28 -23.63 -6.40
C LEU A 348 1.53 -24.74 -5.68
N TYR A 349 0.25 -24.54 -5.39
CA TYR A 349 -0.63 -25.57 -4.87
C TYR A 349 -2.04 -25.44 -5.42
N TYR A 350 -2.80 -26.52 -5.31
CA TYR A 350 -4.25 -26.47 -5.43
C TYR A 350 -4.95 -27.31 -4.36
N SER A 351 -6.18 -26.92 -4.03
CA SER A 351 -7.01 -27.56 -3.02
C SER A 351 -8.48 -27.42 -3.39
N PHE A 352 -9.30 -28.33 -2.86
CA PHE A 352 -10.76 -28.23 -2.88
C PHE A 352 -11.26 -28.01 -1.44
N PRO A 353 -11.31 -26.76 -0.92
CA PRO A 353 -11.82 -26.49 0.43
C PRO A 353 -13.24 -27.00 0.66
N THR A 354 -14.03 -27.05 -0.41
CA THR A 354 -15.36 -27.65 -0.50
C THR A 354 -15.52 -28.34 -1.86
N GLN A 355 -16.51 -29.22 -1.98
CA GLN A 355 -16.82 -29.90 -3.25
C GLN A 355 -17.18 -28.94 -4.40
N ASN A 356 -17.50 -27.67 -4.12
CA ASN A 356 -17.93 -26.66 -5.08
C ASN A 356 -16.93 -25.51 -5.28
N ILE A 357 -15.71 -25.58 -4.72
CA ILE A 357 -14.66 -24.55 -4.87
C ILE A 357 -13.30 -25.21 -5.12
N LEU A 358 -12.63 -24.82 -6.20
CA LEU A 358 -11.22 -25.08 -6.47
C LEU A 358 -10.42 -23.81 -6.17
N VAL A 359 -9.33 -23.96 -5.42
CA VAL A 359 -8.32 -22.91 -5.19
C VAL A 359 -7.02 -23.33 -5.85
N ILE A 360 -6.36 -22.42 -6.58
CA ILE A 360 -4.99 -22.58 -7.11
C ILE A 360 -4.19 -21.33 -6.71
N ALA A 361 -3.07 -21.46 -6.02
CA ALA A 361 -2.31 -20.31 -5.49
C ALA A 361 -0.86 -20.68 -5.13
N GLU A 362 -0.01 -19.69 -4.82
CA GLU A 362 1.41 -19.93 -4.46
C GLU A 362 1.64 -19.99 -2.95
N SER A 363 1.23 -18.93 -2.25
CA SER A 363 1.60 -18.74 -0.84
C SER A 363 0.63 -19.42 0.15
N PRO A 364 1.12 -20.14 1.17
CA PRO A 364 0.32 -20.62 2.31
C PRO A 364 -0.38 -19.50 3.10
N TYR A 365 0.16 -18.27 3.06
CA TYR A 365 -0.50 -17.09 3.62
C TYR A 365 -1.75 -16.75 2.80
N SER A 366 -1.66 -16.77 1.46
CA SER A 366 -2.83 -16.64 0.59
C SER A 366 -3.88 -17.71 0.85
N PHE A 367 -3.50 -18.96 1.18
CA PHE A 367 -4.49 -19.99 1.51
C PHE A 367 -5.31 -19.60 2.74
N THR A 368 -4.64 -19.09 3.76
CA THR A 368 -5.29 -18.65 5.01
C THR A 368 -6.26 -17.50 4.74
N GLU A 369 -5.86 -16.53 3.92
CA GLU A 369 -6.68 -15.37 3.57
C GLU A 369 -7.87 -15.73 2.67
N ILE A 370 -7.68 -16.62 1.70
CA ILE A 370 -8.76 -17.14 0.83
C ILE A 370 -9.83 -17.84 1.69
N LEU A 371 -9.42 -18.74 2.60
CA LEU A 371 -10.35 -19.43 3.50
C LEU A 371 -11.11 -18.44 4.39
N SER A 372 -10.42 -17.43 4.96
CA SER A 372 -11.03 -16.37 5.77
C SER A 372 -12.15 -15.63 5.01
N ARG A 373 -11.86 -15.21 3.77
CA ARG A 373 -12.81 -14.49 2.91
C ARG A 373 -13.97 -15.37 2.44
N LEU A 374 -13.73 -16.64 2.14
CA LEU A 374 -14.78 -17.59 1.77
C LEU A 374 -15.71 -17.90 2.97
N GLN A 375 -15.19 -18.01 4.19
CA GLN A 375 -16.00 -18.12 5.42
C GLN A 375 -16.88 -16.88 5.61
N ALA A 376 -16.30 -15.67 5.51
CA ALA A 376 -17.05 -14.42 5.60
C ALA A 376 -18.14 -14.30 4.51
N GLY A 377 -17.86 -14.79 3.31
CA GLY A 377 -18.81 -14.89 2.19
C GLY A 377 -19.86 -16.00 2.31
N ARG A 378 -19.81 -16.86 3.35
CA ARG A 378 -20.64 -18.06 3.52
C ARG A 378 -20.55 -19.01 2.31
N LYS A 379 -19.32 -19.29 1.89
CA LYS A 379 -18.95 -20.21 0.79
C LYS A 379 -18.25 -21.49 1.26
N LEU A 380 -17.99 -21.61 2.56
CA LEU A 380 -17.45 -22.79 3.25
C LEU A 380 -18.47 -23.30 4.28
#